data_AF-A0A660ZFG3-F1
#
_entry.id   AF-A0A660ZFG3-F1
#
_cell.length_a   1.000
_cell.length_b   1.000
_cell.length_c   1.000
_cell.angle_alpha   90.00
_cell.angle_beta   90.00
_cell.angle_gamma   90.00
#
_symmetry.space_group_name_H-M   'P 1'
#
loop_
_entity.id
_entity.type
_entity.pdbx_description
1 polymer ?
#
loop_
_entity_poly.entity_id
_entity_poly.type
_entity_poly.pdbx_seq_one_letter_code
_entity_poly.pdbx_strand_id
1 'polypeptide(L)'
;MTEEDKKKLEKELKSEQVKLDIPVETIIEQIKTFNKGIPLVRIVRACTVGDGIRIIPEEQYNSYFNLFQSAVDNERVIKFVPASGAASRMFKNLQSVLTNSKTTRKELEKVASSGDKENASVLEFIDNLEHFAFYDDLKKQMMEVGLNLEQLKEQGEYKKILEFTLDPAGLGYAGKPKGSVKFHNYPDGSRTAFEEHLIEALNYTKRKDGSAHIHFTISKEHEELVKSIIDPLIKKYSKEGKQIKVRYSFQKTATNTVAATTDNKPFRDEEEKIVFRPGGHGALLSNLNDLQADIIVIKNIDNIVPDYLREETYK
;
A
#
# COMPACT_ATOMS: atom_id res chain seq x y z
N MET A 1 -17.33 29.81 8.17
CA MET A 1 -17.53 29.38 9.57
C MET A 1 -17.50 30.63 10.44
N THR A 2 -18.54 30.86 11.23
CA THR A 2 -18.55 32.00 12.17
C THR A 2 -17.61 31.73 13.34
N GLU A 3 -17.22 32.76 14.10
CA GLU A 3 -16.42 32.57 15.33
C GLU A 3 -17.16 31.75 16.39
N GLU A 4 -18.50 31.75 16.34
CA GLU A 4 -19.36 30.98 17.23
C GLU A 4 -19.35 29.48 16.85
N ASP A 5 -19.44 29.17 15.55
CA ASP A 5 -19.25 27.81 15.03
C ASP A 5 -17.88 27.25 15.39
N LYS A 6 -16.84 28.10 15.32
CA LYS A 6 -15.47 27.72 15.65
C LYS A 6 -15.31 27.38 17.13
N LYS A 7 -15.87 28.19 18.03
CA LYS A 7 -15.86 27.91 19.48
C LYS A 7 -16.64 26.65 19.84
N LYS A 8 -17.77 26.41 19.20
CA LYS A 8 -18.56 25.18 19.38
C LYS A 8 -17.74 23.97 18.94
N LEU A 9 -17.15 24.03 17.75
CA LEU A 9 -16.29 22.97 17.23
C LEU A 9 -15.04 22.74 18.10
N GLU A 10 -14.39 23.79 18.59
CA GLU A 10 -13.26 23.69 19.53
C GLU A 10 -13.64 22.95 20.82
N LYS A 11 -14.84 23.21 21.35
CA LYS A 11 -15.33 22.55 22.56
C LYS A 11 -15.62 21.06 22.32
N GLU A 12 -16.22 20.75 21.17
CA GLU A 12 -16.50 19.37 20.75
C GLU A 12 -15.21 18.59 20.47
N LEU A 13 -14.29 19.17 19.70
CA LEU A 13 -12.99 18.56 19.38
C LEU A 13 -12.15 18.31 20.63
N LYS A 14 -12.19 19.19 21.64
CA LYS A 14 -11.53 18.93 22.94
C LYS A 14 -12.10 17.72 23.67
N SER A 15 -13.39 17.43 23.52
CA SER A 15 -14.00 16.24 24.12
C SER A 15 -13.64 14.96 23.36
N GLU A 16 -13.47 15.05 22.03
CA GLU A 16 -13.04 13.93 21.18
C GLU A 16 -11.51 13.73 21.20
N GLN A 17 -10.72 14.76 21.55
CA GLN A 17 -9.25 14.73 21.66
C GLN A 17 -8.75 13.66 22.65
N VAL A 18 -9.53 13.34 23.69
CA VAL A 18 -9.19 12.24 24.61
C VAL A 18 -9.11 10.89 23.88
N LYS A 19 -9.74 10.77 22.70
CA LYS A 19 -9.76 9.57 21.86
C LYS A 19 -8.85 9.66 20.62
N LEU A 20 -8.31 10.84 20.31
CA LEU A 20 -7.55 11.11 19.09
C LEU A 20 -6.23 11.81 19.37
N ASP A 21 -5.14 11.30 18.80
CA ASP A 21 -3.79 11.83 18.97
C ASP A 21 -3.50 13.08 18.10
N ILE A 22 -4.53 13.85 17.73
CA ILE A 22 -4.45 14.99 16.80
C ILE A 22 -4.73 16.29 17.57
N PRO A 23 -3.83 17.29 17.53
CA PRO A 23 -4.10 18.61 18.11
C PRO A 23 -5.31 19.29 17.46
N VAL A 24 -6.14 19.94 18.27
CA VAL A 24 -7.35 20.66 17.81
C VAL A 24 -7.00 21.74 16.78
N GLU A 25 -5.86 22.40 16.98
CA GLU A 25 -5.33 23.44 16.10
C GLU A 25 -5.07 22.90 14.68
N THR A 26 -4.53 21.68 14.58
CA THR A 26 -4.28 21.00 13.30
C THR A 26 -5.59 20.73 12.56
N ILE A 27 -6.64 20.33 13.26
CA ILE A 27 -7.97 20.07 12.66
C ILE A 27 -8.57 21.38 12.13
N ILE A 28 -8.45 22.47 12.88
CA ILE A 28 -8.91 23.80 12.46
C ILE A 28 -8.16 24.28 11.21
N GLU A 29 -6.85 24.04 11.14
CA GLU A 29 -6.04 24.37 9.96
C GLU A 29 -6.43 23.57 8.71
N GLN A 30 -6.73 22.27 8.87
CA GLN A 30 -7.24 21.44 7.78
C GLN A 30 -8.55 22.01 7.21
N ILE A 31 -9.51 22.37 8.08
CA ILE A 31 -10.79 22.97 7.67
C ILE A 31 -10.59 24.34 7.00
N LYS A 32 -9.68 25.17 7.52
CA LYS A 32 -9.31 26.44 6.87
C LYS A 32 -8.75 26.21 5.47
N THR A 33 -7.95 25.15 5.29
CA THR A 33 -7.37 24.78 4.00
C THR A 33 -8.45 24.35 3.01
N PHE A 34 -9.43 23.56 3.44
CA PHE A 34 -10.58 23.19 2.59
C PHE A 34 -11.38 24.41 2.13
N ASN A 35 -11.63 25.35 3.03
CA ASN A 35 -12.36 26.58 2.72
C ASN A 35 -11.59 27.55 1.80
N LYS A 36 -10.28 27.67 1.99
CA LYS A 36 -9.42 28.50 1.13
C LYS A 36 -9.16 27.86 -0.24
N GLY A 37 -9.29 26.55 -0.32
CA GLY A 37 -8.81 25.76 -1.44
C GLY A 37 -7.30 25.53 -1.38
N ILE A 38 -6.84 24.46 -2.02
CA ILE A 38 -5.41 24.20 -2.20
C ILE A 38 -4.94 25.09 -3.36
N PRO A 39 -3.96 25.99 -3.14
CA PRO A 39 -3.46 26.84 -4.21
C PRO A 39 -2.88 25.98 -5.33
N LEU A 40 -3.21 26.33 -6.56
CA LEU A 40 -2.65 25.65 -7.72
C LEU A 40 -1.13 25.90 -7.76
N VAL A 41 -0.37 24.82 -7.96
CA VAL A 41 1.08 24.94 -8.18
C VAL A 41 1.28 25.61 -9.54
N ARG A 42 1.92 26.78 -9.54
CA ARG A 42 2.27 27.47 -10.78
C ARG A 42 3.45 26.77 -11.44
N ILE A 43 3.18 26.04 -12.51
CA ILE A 43 4.22 25.44 -13.35
C ILE A 43 4.93 26.58 -14.09
N VAL A 44 6.23 26.75 -13.84
CA VAL A 44 7.03 27.81 -14.47
C VAL A 44 7.46 27.37 -15.87
N ARG A 45 8.20 26.26 -15.96
CA ARG A 45 8.61 25.56 -17.19
C ARG A 45 9.24 24.21 -16.82
N ALA A 46 9.43 23.33 -17.79
CA ALA A 46 10.10 22.04 -17.56
C ALA A 46 11.57 22.24 -17.14
N CYS A 47 12.07 21.37 -16.27
CA CYS A 47 13.50 21.31 -15.97
C CYS A 47 14.25 20.77 -17.20
N THR A 48 15.43 21.31 -17.49
CA THR A 48 16.33 20.83 -18.55
C THR A 48 17.71 20.55 -17.97
N VAL A 49 18.57 19.89 -18.75
CA VAL A 49 19.99 19.74 -18.37
C VAL A 49 20.60 21.13 -18.19
N GLY A 50 21.22 21.37 -17.04
CA GLY A 50 21.77 22.68 -16.66
C GLY A 50 20.76 23.63 -16.00
N ASP A 51 19.49 23.21 -15.88
CA ASP A 51 18.41 24.00 -15.31
C ASP A 51 17.40 23.10 -14.57
N GLY A 52 17.70 22.84 -13.30
CA GLY A 52 16.94 21.90 -12.46
C GLY A 52 17.37 20.43 -12.62
N ILE A 53 17.98 20.04 -13.75
CA ILE A 53 18.57 18.70 -13.93
C ILE A 53 20.10 18.83 -14.05
N ARG A 54 20.82 18.15 -13.16
CA ARG A 54 22.28 17.99 -13.24
C ARG A 54 22.61 16.59 -13.71
N ILE A 55 23.41 16.48 -14.77
CA ILE A 55 23.98 15.20 -15.19
C ILE A 55 25.25 14.98 -14.38
N ILE A 56 25.38 13.80 -13.80
CA ILE A 56 26.62 13.35 -13.17
C ILE A 56 27.53 12.84 -14.29
N PRO A 57 28.77 13.36 -14.41
CA PRO A 57 29.73 12.85 -15.38
C PRO A 57 30.12 11.40 -15.07
N GLU A 58 30.31 10.58 -16.12
CA GLU A 58 30.60 9.15 -15.98
C GLU A 58 31.89 8.89 -15.16
N GLU A 59 32.88 9.76 -15.27
CA GLU A 59 34.13 9.66 -14.51
C GLU A 59 33.92 9.76 -12.98
N GLN A 60 32.78 10.32 -12.53
CA GLN A 60 32.45 10.44 -11.11
C GLN A 60 31.62 9.25 -10.58
N TYR A 61 31.12 8.36 -11.46
CA TYR A 61 30.23 7.26 -11.05
C TYR A 61 30.89 6.35 -10.02
N ASN A 62 32.12 5.93 -10.27
CA ASN A 62 32.87 5.08 -9.34
C ASN A 62 33.07 5.75 -7.98
N SER A 63 33.32 7.06 -7.95
CA SER A 63 33.48 7.80 -6.69
C SER A 63 32.18 7.83 -5.90
N TYR A 64 31.04 8.08 -6.56
CA TYR A 64 29.74 8.10 -5.90
C TYR A 64 29.27 6.71 -5.48
N PHE A 65 29.53 5.68 -6.29
CA PHE A 65 29.27 4.29 -5.92
C PHE A 65 30.04 3.90 -4.65
N ASN A 66 31.33 4.22 -4.59
CA ASN A 66 32.15 3.96 -3.40
C ASN A 66 31.64 4.73 -2.16
N LEU A 67 31.20 5.99 -2.35
CA LEU A 67 30.62 6.78 -1.27
C LEU A 67 29.29 6.19 -0.77
N PHE A 68 28.43 5.73 -1.70
CA PHE A 68 27.19 5.06 -1.39
C PHE A 68 27.43 3.73 -0.67
N GLN A 69 28.33 2.89 -1.16
CA GLN A 69 28.67 1.63 -0.50
C GLN A 69 29.24 1.86 0.90
N SER A 70 30.06 2.89 1.09
CA SER A 70 30.51 3.32 2.41
C SER A 70 29.34 3.76 3.29
N ALA A 71 28.35 4.46 2.76
CA ALA A 71 27.13 4.80 3.49
C ALA A 71 26.34 3.55 3.92
N VAL A 72 26.19 2.57 3.02
CA VAL A 72 25.52 1.30 3.29
C VAL A 72 26.22 0.56 4.43
N ASP A 73 27.53 0.39 4.34
CA ASP A 73 28.34 -0.34 5.34
C ASP A 73 28.24 0.28 6.75
N ASN A 74 28.13 1.61 6.82
CA ASN A 74 27.99 2.40 8.05
C ASN A 74 26.53 2.58 8.51
N GLU A 75 25.58 1.80 7.98
CA GLU A 75 24.14 1.86 8.34
C GLU A 75 23.47 3.21 8.07
N ARG A 76 24.01 4.01 7.13
CA ARG A 76 23.48 5.34 6.76
C ARG A 76 22.46 5.28 5.62
N VAL A 77 22.15 4.09 5.12
CA VAL A 77 21.19 3.86 4.03
C VAL A 77 20.07 2.94 4.52
N ILE A 78 18.83 3.36 4.35
CA ILE A 78 17.64 2.57 4.67
C ILE A 78 16.75 2.46 3.44
N LYS A 79 16.30 1.25 3.15
CA LYS A 79 15.16 1.04 2.25
C LYS A 79 13.88 1.17 3.06
N PHE A 80 13.01 2.08 2.64
CA PHE A 80 11.78 2.40 3.32
C PHE A 80 10.58 2.08 2.41
N VAL A 81 9.69 1.23 2.90
CA VAL A 81 8.53 0.75 2.14
C VAL A 81 7.24 1.11 2.89
N PRO A 82 6.45 2.07 2.39
CA PRO A 82 5.14 2.35 2.94
C PRO A 82 4.18 1.19 2.67
N ALA A 83 3.72 0.51 3.72
CA ALA A 83 2.93 -0.73 3.62
C ALA A 83 1.68 -0.77 4.53
N SER A 84 1.28 0.38 5.08
CA SER A 84 0.10 0.50 5.97
C SER A 84 -1.24 0.47 5.22
N GLY A 85 -1.24 0.61 3.90
CA GLY A 85 -2.46 0.63 3.10
C GLY A 85 -3.10 -0.76 2.95
N ALA A 86 -4.40 -0.85 3.22
CA ALA A 86 -5.21 -2.01 2.88
C ALA A 86 -5.33 -2.18 1.36
N ALA A 87 -5.46 -3.43 0.89
CA ALA A 87 -5.64 -3.73 -0.52
C ALA A 87 -7.05 -3.43 -1.03
N SER A 88 -7.99 -2.97 -0.18
CA SER A 88 -9.40 -2.75 -0.54
C SER A 88 -9.59 -1.88 -1.78
N ARG A 89 -8.71 -0.88 -2.02
CA ARG A 89 -8.76 -0.06 -3.23
C ARG A 89 -8.34 -0.82 -4.49
N MET A 90 -7.39 -1.75 -4.38
CA MET A 90 -6.96 -2.61 -5.50
C MET A 90 -8.11 -3.48 -5.99
N PHE A 91 -9.00 -3.89 -5.08
CA PHE A 91 -10.13 -4.75 -5.36
C PHE A 91 -11.48 -4.01 -5.41
N LYS A 92 -11.49 -2.68 -5.59
CA LYS A 92 -12.72 -1.88 -5.53
C LYS A 92 -13.78 -2.34 -6.54
N ASN A 93 -13.36 -2.58 -7.79
CA ASN A 93 -14.28 -3.00 -8.86
C ASN A 93 -14.84 -4.40 -8.59
N LEU A 94 -14.06 -5.30 -7.99
CA LEU A 94 -14.52 -6.63 -7.61
C LEU A 94 -15.55 -6.56 -6.47
N GLN A 95 -15.33 -5.69 -5.48
CA GLN A 95 -16.26 -5.48 -4.36
C GLN A 95 -17.59 -4.85 -4.79
N SER A 96 -17.57 -3.91 -5.77
CA SER A 96 -18.81 -3.29 -6.23
C SER A 96 -19.76 -4.30 -6.88
N VAL A 97 -19.21 -5.29 -7.60
CA VAL A 97 -19.99 -6.36 -8.21
C VAL A 97 -20.54 -7.36 -7.17
N LEU A 98 -19.78 -7.68 -6.12
CA LEU A 98 -20.30 -8.50 -4.99
C LEU A 98 -21.56 -7.90 -4.37
N THR A 99 -21.62 -6.56 -4.27
CA THR A 99 -22.74 -5.85 -3.66
C THR A 99 -23.97 -5.79 -4.58
N ASN A 100 -23.76 -5.74 -5.89
CA ASN A 100 -24.81 -5.47 -6.89
C ASN A 100 -25.61 -6.70 -7.36
N SER A 101 -25.40 -7.88 -6.77
CA SER A 101 -26.13 -9.14 -7.02
C SER A 101 -26.09 -9.72 -8.46
N LYS A 102 -25.42 -9.05 -9.41
CA LYS A 102 -25.22 -9.52 -10.79
C LYS A 102 -23.93 -10.32 -10.84
N THR A 103 -24.02 -11.63 -10.98
CA THR A 103 -22.86 -12.50 -10.75
C THR A 103 -22.66 -13.56 -11.82
N THR A 104 -23.65 -13.74 -12.70
CA THR A 104 -23.51 -14.65 -13.84
C THR A 104 -22.78 -13.98 -14.99
N ARG A 105 -22.06 -14.77 -15.80
CA ARG A 105 -21.34 -14.28 -16.99
C ARG A 105 -22.23 -13.45 -17.91
N LYS A 106 -23.44 -13.93 -18.21
CA LYS A 106 -24.39 -13.25 -19.11
C LYS A 106 -24.84 -11.89 -18.59
N GLU A 107 -25.06 -11.76 -17.28
CA GLU A 107 -25.44 -10.48 -16.68
C GLU A 107 -24.29 -9.47 -16.73
N LEU A 108 -23.08 -9.92 -16.43
CA LEU A 108 -21.88 -9.09 -16.49
C LEU A 108 -21.58 -8.65 -17.93
N GLU A 109 -21.64 -9.55 -18.91
CA GLU A 109 -21.40 -9.24 -20.32
C GLU A 109 -22.41 -8.22 -20.87
N LYS A 110 -23.69 -8.37 -20.51
CA LYS A 110 -24.76 -7.44 -20.90
C LYS A 110 -24.49 -6.03 -20.39
N VAL A 111 -24.03 -5.91 -19.15
CA VAL A 111 -23.77 -4.61 -18.51
C VAL A 111 -22.44 -4.01 -18.97
N ALA A 112 -21.39 -4.83 -19.11
CA ALA A 112 -20.11 -4.41 -19.68
C ALA A 112 -20.28 -3.85 -21.11
N SER A 113 -21.11 -4.50 -21.94
CA SER A 113 -21.43 -4.04 -23.30
C SER A 113 -22.18 -2.70 -23.33
N SER A 114 -22.76 -2.26 -22.21
CA SER A 114 -23.41 -0.95 -22.07
C SER A 114 -22.46 0.17 -21.61
N GLY A 115 -21.14 -0.11 -21.52
CA GLY A 115 -20.11 0.86 -21.16
C GLY A 115 -19.73 0.87 -19.67
N ASP A 116 -20.21 -0.10 -18.89
CA ASP A 116 -19.87 -0.23 -17.47
C ASP A 116 -18.47 -0.84 -17.29
N LYS A 117 -17.51 0.02 -16.93
CA LYS A 117 -16.11 -0.34 -16.75
C LYS A 117 -15.86 -1.25 -15.53
N GLU A 118 -16.71 -1.18 -14.50
CA GLU A 118 -16.52 -1.98 -13.29
C GLU A 118 -16.81 -3.45 -13.60
N ASN A 119 -17.95 -3.72 -14.23
CA ASN A 119 -18.34 -5.07 -14.64
C ASN A 119 -17.39 -5.65 -15.71
N ALA A 120 -16.89 -4.82 -16.64
CA ALA A 120 -15.86 -5.23 -17.59
C ALA A 120 -14.57 -5.69 -16.89
N SER A 121 -14.14 -4.97 -15.84
CA SER A 121 -12.95 -5.34 -15.06
C SER A 121 -13.11 -6.69 -14.35
N VAL A 122 -14.32 -7.03 -13.90
CA VAL A 122 -14.59 -8.33 -13.26
C VAL A 122 -14.50 -9.46 -14.28
N LEU A 123 -15.04 -9.28 -15.48
CA LEU A 123 -14.91 -10.28 -16.54
C LEU A 123 -13.44 -10.52 -16.89
N GLU A 124 -12.66 -9.45 -17.04
CA GLU A 124 -11.22 -9.54 -17.30
C GLU A 124 -10.49 -10.30 -16.17
N PHE A 125 -10.83 -10.01 -14.91
CA PHE A 125 -10.29 -10.72 -13.75
C PHE A 125 -10.61 -12.22 -13.81
N ILE A 126 -11.87 -12.60 -14.06
CA ILE A 126 -12.29 -14.00 -14.11
C ILE A 126 -11.64 -14.73 -15.29
N ASP A 127 -11.60 -14.10 -16.46
CA ASP A 127 -11.05 -14.70 -17.68
C ASP A 127 -9.53 -14.94 -17.54
N ASN A 128 -8.82 -14.11 -16.77
CA ASN A 128 -7.37 -14.24 -16.52
C ASN A 128 -7.02 -14.81 -15.13
N LEU A 129 -7.98 -15.41 -14.43
CA LEU A 129 -7.82 -15.80 -13.02
C LEU A 129 -6.61 -16.72 -12.78
N GLU A 130 -6.35 -17.64 -13.71
CA GLU A 130 -5.23 -18.58 -13.74
C GLU A 130 -3.84 -17.93 -13.84
N HIS A 131 -3.77 -16.66 -14.28
CA HIS A 131 -2.51 -15.93 -14.41
C HIS A 131 -2.12 -15.19 -13.13
N PHE A 132 -3.01 -15.08 -12.15
CA PHE A 132 -2.70 -14.45 -10.88
C PHE A 132 -1.81 -15.35 -10.01
N ALA A 133 -0.80 -14.76 -9.37
CA ALA A 133 0.13 -15.49 -8.51
C ALA A 133 -0.54 -16.16 -7.30
N PHE A 134 -1.76 -15.74 -6.93
CA PHE A 134 -2.55 -16.34 -5.85
C PHE A 134 -3.55 -17.40 -6.32
N TYR A 135 -3.57 -17.75 -7.61
CA TYR A 135 -4.54 -18.70 -8.16
C TYR A 135 -4.55 -20.04 -7.42
N ASP A 136 -3.37 -20.62 -7.22
CA ASP A 136 -3.25 -21.92 -6.53
C ASP A 136 -3.69 -21.85 -5.06
N ASP A 137 -3.44 -20.72 -4.38
CA ASP A 137 -3.91 -20.53 -3.01
C ASP A 137 -5.44 -20.43 -2.96
N LEU A 138 -6.04 -19.69 -3.89
CA LEU A 138 -7.49 -19.54 -4.01
C LEU A 138 -8.14 -20.90 -4.27
N LYS A 139 -7.62 -21.64 -5.26
CA LYS A 139 -8.08 -22.98 -5.62
C LYS A 139 -7.99 -23.93 -4.42
N LYS A 140 -6.87 -23.90 -3.69
CA LYS A 140 -6.68 -24.73 -2.50
C LYS A 140 -7.71 -24.42 -1.41
N GLN A 141 -7.91 -23.15 -1.06
CA GLN A 141 -8.88 -22.76 -0.02
C GLN A 141 -10.32 -23.08 -0.40
N MET A 142 -10.69 -22.93 -1.66
CA MET A 142 -12.01 -23.35 -2.15
C MET A 142 -12.17 -24.88 -2.04
N MET A 143 -11.16 -25.65 -2.41
CA MET A 143 -11.18 -27.11 -2.32
C MET A 143 -11.30 -27.62 -0.88
N GLU A 144 -10.72 -26.92 0.11
CA GLU A 144 -10.83 -27.27 1.54
C GLU A 144 -12.27 -27.28 2.06
N VAL A 145 -13.16 -26.50 1.43
CA VAL A 145 -14.60 -26.47 1.74
C VAL A 145 -15.46 -27.21 0.70
N GLY A 146 -14.84 -28.00 -0.18
CA GLY A 146 -15.53 -28.79 -1.20
C GLY A 146 -16.01 -28.00 -2.42
N LEU A 147 -15.46 -26.81 -2.67
CA LEU A 147 -15.75 -26.01 -3.86
C LEU A 147 -14.64 -26.19 -4.90
N ASN A 148 -15.02 -26.51 -6.13
CA ASN A 148 -14.08 -26.61 -7.25
C ASN A 148 -14.08 -25.29 -8.05
N LEU A 149 -12.94 -24.60 -8.09
CA LEU A 149 -12.81 -23.28 -8.70
C LEU A 149 -13.12 -23.32 -10.20
N GLU A 150 -12.57 -24.28 -10.93
CA GLU A 150 -12.75 -24.42 -12.36
C GLU A 150 -14.21 -24.69 -12.72
N GLN A 151 -14.86 -25.58 -11.99
CA GLN A 151 -16.28 -25.88 -12.16
C GLN A 151 -17.15 -24.64 -11.90
N LEU A 152 -16.87 -23.85 -10.86
CA LEU A 152 -17.60 -22.62 -10.59
C LEU A 152 -17.36 -21.56 -11.67
N LYS A 153 -16.14 -21.47 -12.21
CA LYS A 153 -15.81 -20.59 -13.35
C LYS A 153 -16.62 -21.00 -14.59
N GLU A 154 -16.68 -22.29 -14.91
CA GLU A 154 -17.45 -22.81 -16.04
C GLU A 154 -18.96 -22.61 -15.88
N GLN A 155 -19.49 -22.77 -14.67
CA GLN A 155 -20.90 -22.58 -14.34
C GLN A 155 -21.32 -21.10 -14.29
N GLY A 156 -20.37 -20.16 -14.33
CA GLY A 156 -20.64 -18.74 -14.20
C GLY A 156 -20.96 -18.30 -12.77
N GLU A 157 -20.55 -19.08 -11.77
CA GLU A 157 -20.78 -18.84 -10.34
C GLU A 157 -19.71 -17.90 -9.76
N TYR A 158 -19.53 -16.74 -10.38
CA TYR A 158 -18.40 -15.84 -10.08
C TYR A 158 -18.50 -15.20 -8.70
N LYS A 159 -19.71 -15.10 -8.14
CA LYS A 159 -19.91 -14.56 -6.78
C LYS A 159 -19.03 -15.29 -5.76
N LYS A 160 -19.07 -16.62 -5.77
CA LYS A 160 -18.30 -17.45 -4.83
C LYS A 160 -16.79 -17.27 -5.04
N ILE A 161 -16.35 -17.16 -6.28
CA ILE A 161 -14.93 -16.91 -6.59
C ILE A 161 -14.49 -15.55 -6.02
N LEU A 162 -15.31 -14.51 -6.20
CA LEU A 162 -15.03 -13.18 -5.67
C LEU A 162 -15.08 -13.15 -4.13
N GLU A 163 -16.07 -13.80 -3.50
CA GLU A 163 -16.17 -13.96 -2.04
C GLU A 163 -14.91 -14.63 -1.48
N PHE A 164 -14.48 -15.76 -2.06
CA PHE A 164 -13.25 -16.45 -1.64
C PHE A 164 -11.98 -15.66 -1.94
N THR A 165 -11.99 -14.74 -2.91
CA THR A 165 -10.83 -13.87 -3.17
C THR A 165 -10.75 -12.73 -2.15
N LEU A 166 -11.89 -12.14 -1.81
CA LEU A 166 -11.94 -10.85 -1.12
C LEU A 166 -12.24 -10.96 0.37
N ASP A 167 -13.11 -11.90 0.75
CA ASP A 167 -13.67 -11.99 2.09
C ASP A 167 -12.88 -12.98 2.96
N PRO A 168 -13.00 -12.87 4.30
CA PRO A 168 -12.30 -13.75 5.23
C PRO A 168 -12.61 -15.25 5.09
N ALA A 169 -13.66 -15.62 4.33
CA ALA A 169 -13.98 -17.00 4.02
C ALA A 169 -12.92 -17.69 3.13
N GLY A 170 -12.12 -16.91 2.40
CA GLY A 170 -10.98 -17.40 1.64
C GLY A 170 -9.72 -16.55 1.87
N LEU A 171 -9.21 -15.94 0.79
CA LEU A 171 -7.94 -15.22 0.80
C LEU A 171 -8.04 -13.91 1.59
N GLY A 172 -9.24 -13.35 1.74
CA GLY A 172 -9.49 -12.17 2.56
C GLY A 172 -8.76 -10.92 2.08
N TYR A 173 -8.41 -10.83 0.80
CA TYR A 173 -7.51 -9.78 0.33
C TYR A 173 -8.08 -8.36 0.47
N ALA A 174 -9.40 -8.18 0.48
CA ALA A 174 -9.98 -6.84 0.65
C ALA A 174 -9.63 -6.23 2.00
N GLY A 175 -9.52 -7.04 3.06
CA GLY A 175 -9.22 -6.60 4.42
C GLY A 175 -7.75 -6.70 4.84
N LYS A 176 -6.86 -7.17 3.95
CA LYS A 176 -5.45 -7.37 4.26
C LYS A 176 -4.57 -6.20 3.78
N PRO A 177 -3.39 -5.97 4.39
CA PRO A 177 -2.44 -4.99 3.88
C PRO A 177 -1.98 -5.40 2.47
N LYS A 178 -1.79 -4.43 1.57
CA LYS A 178 -1.43 -4.71 0.17
C LYS A 178 -0.17 -5.57 0.03
N GLY A 179 0.76 -5.45 0.97
CA GLY A 179 1.98 -6.25 1.01
C GLY A 179 1.75 -7.76 1.13
N SER A 180 0.59 -8.22 1.63
CA SER A 180 0.30 -9.65 1.75
C SER A 180 -0.19 -10.29 0.46
N VAL A 181 -0.55 -9.49 -0.56
CA VAL A 181 -1.02 -10.02 -1.85
C VAL A 181 0.19 -10.60 -2.59
N LYS A 182 -0.01 -11.76 -3.23
CA LYS A 182 0.99 -12.35 -4.12
C LYS A 182 0.94 -11.68 -5.49
N PHE A 183 2.08 -11.13 -5.92
CA PHE A 183 2.19 -10.39 -7.19
C PHE A 183 2.88 -11.19 -8.29
N HIS A 184 3.87 -12.01 -7.92
CA HIS A 184 4.67 -12.75 -8.88
C HIS A 184 4.67 -14.24 -8.57
N ASN A 185 4.71 -15.03 -9.63
CA ASN A 185 4.84 -16.48 -9.58
C ASN A 185 6.18 -16.90 -10.19
N TYR A 186 6.85 -17.85 -9.55
CA TYR A 186 8.14 -18.40 -9.96
C TYR A 186 8.10 -19.93 -9.86
N PRO A 187 9.06 -20.66 -10.47
CA PRO A 187 9.13 -22.11 -10.34
C PRO A 187 9.25 -22.62 -8.89
N ASP A 188 9.82 -21.82 -7.98
CA ASP A 188 9.93 -22.10 -6.54
C ASP A 188 8.72 -21.62 -5.72
N GLY A 189 7.71 -21.04 -6.39
CA GLY A 189 6.44 -20.61 -5.81
C GLY A 189 6.19 -19.10 -5.91
N SER A 190 4.94 -18.73 -5.62
CA SER A 190 4.50 -17.34 -5.65
C SER A 190 4.91 -16.52 -4.44
N ARG A 191 5.31 -15.28 -4.68
CA ARG A 191 5.82 -14.35 -3.65
C ARG A 191 4.85 -13.21 -3.37
N THR A 192 4.75 -12.87 -2.09
CA THR A 192 4.03 -11.68 -1.63
C THR A 192 4.81 -10.41 -1.96
N ALA A 193 4.13 -9.26 -2.04
CA ALA A 193 4.81 -7.97 -2.17
C ALA A 193 5.81 -7.71 -1.01
N PHE A 194 5.51 -8.16 0.21
CA PHE A 194 6.48 -8.12 1.31
C PHE A 194 7.75 -8.90 0.96
N GLU A 195 7.61 -10.15 0.51
CA GLU A 195 8.74 -11.00 0.13
C GLU A 195 9.59 -10.37 -0.98
N GLU A 196 8.94 -9.84 -2.01
CA GLU A 196 9.60 -9.13 -3.11
C GLU A 196 10.48 -7.97 -2.60
N HIS A 197 9.97 -7.17 -1.67
CA HIS A 197 10.76 -6.10 -1.10
C HIS A 197 11.87 -6.58 -0.16
N LEU A 198 11.72 -7.71 0.54
CA LEU A 198 12.80 -8.31 1.32
C LEU A 198 13.97 -8.69 0.39
N ILE A 199 13.68 -9.34 -0.74
CA ILE A 199 14.71 -9.71 -1.71
C ILE A 199 15.34 -8.49 -2.37
N GLU A 200 14.54 -7.52 -2.80
CA GLU A 200 15.03 -6.28 -3.38
C GLU A 200 15.91 -5.47 -2.39
N ALA A 201 15.70 -5.59 -1.07
CA ALA A 201 16.57 -4.94 -0.09
C ALA A 201 18.03 -5.43 -0.16
N LEU A 202 18.25 -6.69 -0.55
CA LEU A 202 19.60 -7.25 -0.72
C LEU A 202 20.41 -6.55 -1.82
N ASN A 203 19.76 -5.82 -2.73
CA ASN A 203 20.43 -5.06 -3.78
C ASN A 203 20.72 -3.61 -3.39
N TYR A 204 19.90 -3.01 -2.51
CA TYR A 204 20.04 -1.61 -2.12
C TYR A 204 20.83 -1.38 -0.84
N THR A 205 20.72 -2.28 0.14
CA THR A 205 21.23 -2.04 1.51
C THR A 205 22.09 -3.17 2.05
N LYS A 206 22.56 -4.08 1.19
CA LYS A 206 23.46 -5.16 1.59
C LYS A 206 24.84 -4.62 1.96
N ARG A 207 25.22 -4.89 3.18
CA ARG A 207 26.49 -4.50 3.79
C ARG A 207 27.58 -5.54 3.55
N LYS A 208 28.83 -5.17 3.85
CA LYS A 208 29.98 -6.09 3.88
C LYS A 208 29.80 -7.32 4.77
N ASP A 209 29.04 -7.21 5.86
CA ASP A 209 28.72 -8.36 6.74
C ASP A 209 27.64 -9.29 6.16
N GLY A 210 27.12 -8.97 4.97
CA GLY A 210 26.08 -9.72 4.28
C GLY A 210 24.65 -9.37 4.72
N SER A 211 24.48 -8.47 5.69
CA SER A 211 23.15 -8.05 6.16
C SER A 211 22.56 -6.91 5.33
N ALA A 212 21.27 -6.98 5.04
CA ALA A 212 20.50 -5.92 4.39
C ALA A 212 19.41 -5.39 5.34
N HIS A 213 19.19 -4.08 5.31
CA HIS A 213 18.24 -3.41 6.20
C HIS A 213 17.04 -2.89 5.41
N ILE A 214 15.84 -3.14 5.91
CA ILE A 214 14.59 -2.65 5.36
C ILE A 214 13.65 -2.20 6.48
N HIS A 215 12.93 -1.12 6.23
CA HIS A 215 11.95 -0.54 7.14
C HIS A 215 10.58 -0.51 6.47
N PHE A 216 9.57 -1.12 7.10
CA PHE A 216 8.18 -1.01 6.66
C PHE A 216 7.41 -0.07 7.57
N THR A 217 6.54 0.76 6.98
CA THR A 217 5.44 1.35 7.76
C THR A 217 4.22 0.48 7.64
N ILE A 218 3.62 0.10 8.76
CA ILE A 218 2.45 -0.78 8.79
C ILE A 218 1.34 -0.18 9.65
N SER A 219 0.11 -0.63 9.48
CA SER A 219 -0.98 -0.28 10.39
C SER A 219 -0.90 -1.15 11.64
N LYS A 220 -1.28 -0.59 12.80
CA LYS A 220 -1.21 -1.30 14.09
C LYS A 220 -2.10 -2.53 14.10
N GLU A 221 -3.27 -2.42 13.47
CA GLU A 221 -4.24 -3.51 13.29
C GLU A 221 -3.70 -4.71 12.48
N HIS A 222 -2.71 -4.49 11.60
CA HIS A 222 -2.13 -5.54 10.77
C HIS A 222 -0.76 -6.04 11.25
N GLU A 223 -0.27 -5.56 12.40
CA GLU A 223 1.07 -5.90 12.90
C GLU A 223 1.31 -7.41 12.99
N GLU A 224 0.40 -8.13 13.64
CA GLU A 224 0.51 -9.58 13.83
C GLU A 224 0.45 -10.33 12.50
N LEU A 225 -0.44 -9.92 11.59
CA LEU A 225 -0.53 -10.51 10.25
C LEU A 225 0.76 -10.30 9.47
N VAL A 226 1.31 -9.08 9.46
CA VAL A 226 2.56 -8.77 8.75
C VAL A 226 3.72 -9.60 9.29
N LYS A 227 3.89 -9.67 10.61
CA LYS A 227 4.96 -10.49 11.23
C LYS A 227 4.78 -11.97 10.91
N SER A 228 3.55 -12.48 10.91
CA SER A 228 3.26 -13.87 10.54
C SER A 228 3.70 -14.22 9.10
N ILE A 229 3.75 -13.23 8.21
CA ILE A 229 4.22 -13.38 6.83
C ILE A 229 5.74 -13.21 6.75
N ILE A 230 6.28 -12.16 7.37
CA ILE A 230 7.69 -11.77 7.22
C ILE A 230 8.64 -12.66 8.03
N ASP A 231 8.32 -13.02 9.27
CA ASP A 231 9.25 -13.74 10.14
C ASP A 231 9.64 -15.14 9.60
N PRO A 232 8.71 -15.93 9.02
CA PRO A 232 9.08 -17.17 8.32
C PRO A 232 9.99 -16.92 7.11
N LEU A 233 9.78 -15.83 6.37
CA LEU A 233 10.61 -15.48 5.21
C LEU A 233 12.03 -15.10 5.63
N ILE A 234 12.19 -14.30 6.70
CA ILE A 234 13.50 -14.00 7.26
C ILE A 234 14.24 -15.29 7.63
N LYS A 235 13.55 -16.24 8.28
CA LYS A 235 14.13 -17.54 8.63
C LYS A 235 14.49 -18.38 7.40
N LYS A 236 13.63 -18.41 6.39
CA LYS A 236 13.87 -19.08 5.10
C LYS A 236 15.16 -18.55 4.46
N TYR A 237 15.24 -17.23 4.28
CA TYR A 237 16.37 -16.59 3.61
C TYR A 237 17.67 -16.60 4.43
N SER A 238 17.58 -16.56 5.76
CA SER A 238 18.76 -16.70 6.63
C SER A 238 19.43 -18.08 6.44
N LYS A 239 18.64 -19.15 6.25
CA LYS A 239 19.16 -20.49 5.90
C LYS A 239 19.84 -20.54 4.53
N GLU A 240 19.45 -19.67 3.61
CA GLU A 240 20.09 -19.49 2.31
C GLU A 240 21.30 -18.53 2.36
N GLY A 241 21.72 -18.08 3.55
CA GLY A 241 22.85 -17.16 3.74
C GLY A 241 22.51 -15.69 3.48
N LYS A 242 21.23 -15.33 3.33
CA LYS A 242 20.77 -13.94 3.15
C LYS A 242 20.27 -13.40 4.49
N GLN A 243 21.03 -12.47 5.09
CA GLN A 243 20.64 -11.86 6.36
C GLN A 243 19.83 -10.57 6.08
N ILE A 244 18.57 -10.53 6.51
CA ILE A 244 17.70 -9.38 6.31
C ILE A 244 17.18 -8.91 7.66
N LYS A 245 17.49 -7.66 8.02
CA LYS A 245 17.00 -7.01 9.25
C LYS A 245 15.81 -6.14 8.90
N VAL A 246 14.65 -6.50 9.43
CA VAL A 246 13.40 -5.77 9.22
C VAL A 246 13.10 -4.91 10.43
N ARG A 247 12.77 -3.64 10.19
CA ARG A 247 12.23 -2.71 11.19
C ARG A 247 10.83 -2.30 10.79
N TYR A 248 10.03 -1.94 11.78
CA TYR A 248 8.67 -1.48 11.60
C TYR A 248 8.48 -0.13 12.27
N SER A 249 7.73 0.76 11.63
CA SER A 249 7.06 1.87 12.31
C SER A 249 5.57 1.84 11.99
N PHE A 250 4.81 2.57 12.79
CA PHE A 250 3.36 2.65 12.62
C PHE A 250 3.00 3.99 12.00
N GLN A 251 1.97 3.98 11.15
CA GLN A 251 1.37 5.23 10.72
C GLN A 251 0.77 5.96 11.93
N LYS A 252 1.30 7.16 12.22
CA LYS A 252 0.83 7.99 13.34
C LYS A 252 -0.57 8.52 13.03
N THR A 253 -1.56 8.17 13.85
CA THR A 253 -2.94 8.67 13.77
C THR A 253 -3.03 10.18 13.93
N ALA A 254 -2.04 10.80 14.58
CA ALA A 254 -1.81 12.24 14.66
C ALA A 254 -1.81 12.95 13.29
N THR A 255 -1.51 12.21 12.22
CA THR A 255 -1.48 12.77 10.86
C THR A 255 -2.83 12.68 10.13
N ASN A 256 -3.84 12.05 10.73
CA ASN A 256 -5.14 11.88 10.10
C ASN A 256 -5.78 13.21 9.75
N THR A 257 -6.50 13.20 8.64
CA THR A 257 -7.21 14.38 8.12
C THR A 257 -8.69 14.24 8.44
N VAL A 258 -9.29 15.32 8.94
CA VAL A 258 -10.75 15.38 9.16
C VAL A 258 -11.46 15.19 7.82
N ALA A 259 -12.39 14.23 7.77
CA ALA A 259 -13.26 14.08 6.60
C ALA A 259 -14.20 15.28 6.53
N ALA A 260 -14.45 15.79 5.33
CA ALA A 260 -15.32 16.94 5.13
C ALA A 260 -16.47 16.62 4.17
N THR A 261 -17.61 17.27 4.41
CA THR A 261 -18.75 17.34 3.50
C THR A 261 -18.43 18.24 2.29
N THR A 262 -19.31 18.26 1.30
CA THR A 262 -19.17 19.12 0.10
C THR A 262 -19.22 20.62 0.43
N ASP A 263 -19.77 21.00 1.59
CA ASP A 263 -19.75 22.36 2.13
C ASP A 263 -18.58 22.62 3.11
N ASN A 264 -17.54 21.78 3.08
CA ASN A 264 -16.32 21.90 3.89
C ASN A 264 -16.56 21.90 5.41
N LYS A 265 -17.62 21.24 5.88
CA LYS A 265 -17.85 20.99 7.31
C LYS A 265 -17.34 19.60 7.69
N PRO A 266 -16.95 19.37 8.97
CA PRO A 266 -16.58 18.04 9.44
C PRO A 266 -17.70 17.03 9.14
N PHE A 267 -17.34 15.93 8.47
CA PHE A 267 -18.25 14.82 8.20
C PHE A 267 -18.44 13.99 9.47
N ARG A 268 -19.70 13.56 9.70
CA ARG A 268 -20.10 12.78 10.87
C ARG A 268 -20.67 11.43 10.46
N ASP A 269 -20.46 10.42 11.30
CA ASP A 269 -21.09 9.11 11.15
C ASP A 269 -22.51 9.08 11.75
N GLU A 270 -23.17 7.92 11.72
CA GLU A 270 -24.52 7.71 12.26
C GLU A 270 -24.61 7.92 13.78
N GLU A 271 -23.49 7.89 14.50
CA GLU A 271 -23.39 8.17 15.93
C GLU A 271 -23.01 9.63 16.23
N GLU A 272 -23.09 10.52 15.22
CA GLU A 272 -22.71 11.93 15.27
C GLU A 272 -21.22 12.18 15.58
N LYS A 273 -20.34 11.18 15.45
CA LYS A 273 -18.89 11.34 15.69
C LYS A 273 -18.17 11.86 14.45
N ILE A 274 -17.15 12.69 14.65
CA ILE A 274 -16.35 13.20 13.53
C ILE A 274 -15.51 12.06 12.94
N VAL A 275 -15.59 11.91 11.62
CA VAL A 275 -14.83 10.89 10.89
C VAL A 275 -13.47 11.43 10.47
N PHE A 276 -12.43 10.66 10.75
CA PHE A 276 -11.07 10.93 10.31
C PHE A 276 -10.64 9.92 9.26
N ARG A 277 -9.87 10.38 8.28
CA ARG A 277 -9.24 9.53 7.28
C ARG A 277 -7.73 9.51 7.47
N PRO A 278 -7.06 8.38 7.20
CA PRO A 278 -5.62 8.32 7.19
C PRO A 278 -5.02 9.49 6.41
N GLY A 279 -4.16 10.27 7.09
CA GLY A 279 -3.46 11.37 6.46
C GLY A 279 -2.60 10.85 5.32
N GLY A 280 -2.57 11.57 4.20
CA GLY A 280 -1.69 11.26 3.08
C GLY A 280 -0.22 11.51 3.42
N HIS A 281 0.51 12.16 2.52
CA HIS A 281 1.96 12.41 2.58
C HIS A 281 2.51 12.95 3.93
N GLY A 282 1.69 13.59 4.78
CA GLY A 282 2.12 14.05 6.12
C GLY A 282 2.54 12.90 7.06
N ALA A 283 1.93 11.71 6.92
CA ALA A 283 2.34 10.51 7.65
C ALA A 283 3.74 10.02 7.25
N LEU A 284 4.13 10.24 5.99
CA LEU A 284 5.43 9.83 5.48
C LEU A 284 6.54 10.69 6.09
N LEU A 285 6.41 12.02 6.08
CA LEU A 285 7.46 12.93 6.57
C LEU A 285 7.80 12.69 8.04
N SER A 286 6.79 12.49 8.91
CA SER A 286 7.07 12.19 10.31
C SER A 286 7.79 10.85 10.47
N ASN A 287 7.40 9.81 9.71
CA ASN A 287 8.11 8.53 9.76
C ASN A 287 9.55 8.66 9.27
N LEU A 288 9.79 9.43 8.19
CA LEU A 288 11.13 9.66 7.65
C LEU A 288 12.03 10.41 8.64
N ASN A 289 11.50 11.45 9.32
CA ASN A 289 12.25 12.22 10.32
C ASN A 289 12.67 11.39 11.54
N ASP A 290 11.94 10.32 11.86
CA ASP A 290 12.27 9.42 12.96
C ASP A 290 13.39 8.43 12.57
N LEU A 291 13.72 8.28 11.28
CA LEU A 291 14.76 7.38 10.81
C LEU A 291 16.14 8.01 10.97
N GLN A 292 17.07 7.24 11.54
CA GLN A 292 18.48 7.59 11.62
C GLN A 292 19.20 7.09 10.36
N ALA A 293 19.08 7.83 9.25
CA ALA A 293 19.76 7.53 7.99
C ALA A 293 20.02 8.80 7.18
N ASP A 294 21.08 8.80 6.38
CA ASP A 294 21.43 9.91 5.49
C ASP A 294 20.78 9.75 4.10
N ILE A 295 20.56 8.51 3.69
CA ILE A 295 19.96 8.17 2.39
C ILE A 295 18.79 7.21 2.62
N ILE A 296 17.63 7.56 2.06
CA ILE A 296 16.43 6.73 2.17
C ILE A 296 15.95 6.36 0.77
N VAL A 297 15.92 5.07 0.47
CA VAL A 297 15.35 4.52 -0.77
C VAL A 297 13.88 4.23 -0.51
N ILE A 298 13.00 5.12 -1.00
CA ILE A 298 11.55 5.00 -0.80
C ILE A 298 10.92 4.32 -2.01
N LYS A 299 10.18 3.24 -1.77
CA LYS A 299 9.41 2.53 -2.82
C LYS A 299 8.05 2.11 -2.28
N ASN A 300 6.99 2.32 -3.05
CA ASN A 300 5.65 1.86 -2.67
C ASN A 300 5.62 0.33 -2.62
N ILE A 301 4.81 -0.24 -1.71
CA ILE A 301 4.67 -1.68 -1.48
C ILE A 301 4.28 -2.48 -2.74
N ASP A 302 3.64 -1.83 -3.71
CA ASP A 302 3.13 -2.41 -4.94
C ASP A 302 3.99 -2.12 -6.17
N ASN A 303 5.02 -1.30 -6.02
CA ASN A 303 5.98 -1.01 -7.07
C ASN A 303 7.13 -2.01 -6.97
N ILE A 304 6.84 -3.26 -7.34
CA ILE A 304 7.79 -4.36 -7.41
C ILE A 304 7.81 -4.91 -8.81
N VAL A 305 8.96 -5.43 -9.22
CA VAL A 305 9.13 -6.07 -10.53
C VAL A 305 9.61 -7.50 -10.30
N PRO A 306 9.26 -8.44 -11.20
CA PRO A 306 9.70 -9.82 -11.07
C PRO A 306 11.21 -9.94 -11.22
N ASP A 307 11.79 -11.02 -10.69
CA ASP A 307 13.24 -11.27 -10.66
C ASP A 307 13.94 -10.97 -12.02
N TYR A 308 13.32 -11.33 -13.14
CA TYR A 308 13.89 -11.18 -14.48
C TYR A 308 13.98 -9.73 -15.00
N LEU A 309 13.23 -8.78 -14.41
CA LEU A 309 13.33 -7.35 -14.73
C LEU A 309 14.16 -6.58 -13.69
N ARG A 310 14.55 -7.25 -12.61
CA ARG A 310 15.04 -6.58 -11.41
C ARG A 310 16.40 -5.93 -11.63
N GLU A 311 17.29 -6.58 -12.38
CA GLU A 311 18.61 -6.03 -12.71
C GLU A 311 18.55 -4.68 -13.43
N GLU A 312 17.50 -4.42 -14.22
CA GLU A 312 17.32 -3.12 -14.89
C GLU A 312 17.01 -1.98 -13.91
N THR A 313 16.53 -2.30 -12.71
CA THR A 313 16.13 -1.32 -11.69
C THR A 313 17.27 -0.91 -10.75
N TYR A 314 18.47 -1.48 -10.93
CA TYR A 314 19.65 -1.24 -10.09
C TYR A 314 20.87 -0.68 -10.84
N LYS A 315 20.73 -0.43 -12.14
CA LYS A 315 21.81 0.11 -12.97
C LYS A 315 22.11 1.58 -12.63
#